data_AF-A0A7C4FDH7-F1
#
_entry.id   AF-A0A7C4FDH7-F1
#
_cell.length_a   1.000
_cell.length_b   1.000
_cell.length_c   1.000
_cell.angle_alpha   90.00
_cell.angle_beta   90.00
_cell.angle_gamma   90.00
#
_symmetry.space_group_name_H-M   'P 1'
#
loop_
_entity.id
_entity.type
_entity.pdbx_description
1 polymer ?
#
loop_
_entity_poly.entity_id
_entity_poly.type
_entity_poly.pdbx_seq_one_letter_code
_entity_poly.pdbx_strand_id
1 'polypeptide(L)'
;MKYKIVNSKSHSKLNILPLLKYPAEFHGSTQVDHLVKFRDSFVGLIGKSEADLPKNGVVILEHHFDAAKKLMDQINDLARKVINDPKRYDDVGFCREYFELAKAGYQLLAKYEPKGIPVSLERAGLVTTRLALNLNQDAMIENEVAVVTKRTHLKGEPETNLSVTVQWRDREKLKMIDNQEILLSDFVNPASGASGLALVAAAKELGVKPKKINHRSISLTRQGLIFVRQALQELGINSTFYSVGECLELDNHYYLTGSRAVADAGQMLRHFLPNWYKM
;
A
#
# COMPACT_ATOMS: atom_id res chain seq x y z
N MET A 1 8.00 -16.52 -4.68
CA MET A 1 6.84 -15.89 -5.35
C MET A 1 7.04 -15.90 -6.86
N LYS A 2 6.06 -16.37 -7.65
CA LYS A 2 6.13 -16.35 -9.11
C LYS A 2 5.47 -15.06 -9.65
N TYR A 3 6.16 -14.35 -10.52
CA TYR A 3 5.60 -13.19 -11.20
C TYR A 3 6.13 -13.10 -12.63
N LYS A 4 5.42 -12.35 -13.48
CA LYS A 4 5.86 -11.98 -14.83
C LYS A 4 5.74 -10.48 -14.99
N ILE A 5 6.78 -9.86 -15.51
CA ILE A 5 6.75 -8.44 -15.86
C ILE A 5 6.48 -8.32 -17.36
N VAL A 6 5.58 -7.40 -17.71
CA VAL A 6 5.28 -7.00 -19.08
C VAL A 6 5.67 -5.54 -19.22
N ASN A 7 6.57 -5.29 -20.18
CA ASN A 7 7.10 -3.97 -20.52
C ASN A 7 6.78 -3.66 -21.98
N SER A 8 6.85 -2.38 -22.36
CA SER A 8 6.93 -2.03 -23.78
C SER A 8 8.25 -2.53 -24.38
N LYS A 9 8.23 -2.91 -25.66
CA LYS A 9 9.42 -3.35 -26.40
C LYS A 9 10.33 -2.19 -26.80
N SER A 10 9.76 -0.99 -26.97
CA SER A 10 10.50 0.26 -27.11
C SER A 10 10.49 0.96 -25.75
N HIS A 11 11.44 1.85 -25.45
CA HIS A 11 11.49 2.62 -24.20
C HIS A 11 10.28 3.58 -23.96
N SER A 12 9.15 3.33 -24.62
CA SER A 12 7.86 3.96 -24.43
C SER A 12 7.06 3.32 -23.27
N LYS A 13 6.01 4.02 -22.83
CA LYS A 13 5.04 3.46 -21.88
C LYS A 13 4.27 2.29 -22.53
N LEU A 14 3.92 1.30 -21.71
CA LEU A 14 3.00 0.21 -22.05
C LEU A 14 1.55 0.72 -22.00
N ASN A 15 0.82 0.56 -23.11
CA ASN A 15 -0.63 0.75 -23.12
C ASN A 15 -1.35 -0.50 -22.60
N ILE A 16 -1.91 -0.42 -21.40
CA ILE A 16 -2.62 -1.54 -20.76
C ILE A 16 -4.12 -1.59 -21.09
N LEU A 17 -4.71 -0.55 -21.69
CA LEU A 17 -6.15 -0.48 -21.95
C LEU A 17 -6.71 -1.74 -22.65
N PRO A 18 -6.05 -2.32 -23.67
CA PRO A 18 -6.56 -3.53 -24.33
C PRO A 18 -6.60 -4.77 -23.43
N LEU A 19 -5.77 -4.78 -22.38
CA LEU A 19 -5.56 -5.90 -21.47
C LEU A 19 -6.54 -5.92 -20.30
N LEU A 20 -7.14 -4.76 -19.98
CA LEU A 20 -8.04 -4.60 -18.84
C LEU A 20 -9.34 -5.39 -19.01
N LYS A 21 -9.73 -6.14 -17.98
CA LYS A 21 -11.04 -6.81 -17.95
C LYS A 21 -12.19 -5.80 -17.85
N TYR A 22 -12.02 -4.78 -17.00
CA TYR A 22 -13.00 -3.72 -16.74
C TYR A 22 -12.39 -2.33 -17.00
N PRO A 23 -12.25 -1.92 -18.28
CA PRO A 23 -11.59 -0.66 -18.61
C PRO A 23 -12.31 0.58 -18.06
N ALA A 24 -13.65 0.55 -17.94
CA ALA A 24 -14.44 1.66 -17.42
C ALA A 24 -14.25 1.91 -15.91
N GLU A 25 -13.82 0.88 -15.17
CA GLU A 25 -13.59 0.93 -13.71
C GLU A 25 -12.12 1.21 -13.37
N PHE A 26 -11.25 1.33 -14.38
CA PHE A 26 -9.83 1.60 -14.18
C PHE A 26 -9.56 3.08 -13.97
N HIS A 27 -9.46 3.49 -12.71
CA HIS A 27 -9.17 4.87 -12.32
C HIS A 27 -7.66 5.12 -12.18
N GLY A 28 -6.96 5.28 -13.31
CA GLY A 28 -5.52 5.57 -13.38
C GLY A 28 -5.02 5.79 -14.82
N SER A 29 -3.72 6.03 -15.00
CA SER A 29 -3.12 6.10 -16.34
C SER A 29 -3.11 4.72 -17.00
N THR A 30 -3.60 4.63 -18.23
CA THR A 30 -3.47 3.41 -19.04
C THR A 30 -2.11 3.30 -19.74
N GLN A 31 -1.28 4.35 -19.67
CA GLN A 31 0.10 4.39 -20.13
C GLN A 31 1.02 4.25 -18.91
N VAL A 32 1.63 3.07 -18.75
CA VAL A 32 2.39 2.71 -17.53
C VAL A 32 3.80 2.22 -17.89
N ASP A 33 4.73 2.22 -16.95
CA ASP A 33 6.10 1.71 -17.21
C ASP A 33 6.13 0.19 -17.23
N HIS A 34 5.45 -0.44 -16.27
CA HIS A 34 5.43 -1.89 -16.11
C HIS A 34 4.03 -2.39 -15.77
N LEU A 35 3.73 -3.62 -16.18
CA LEU A 35 2.62 -4.42 -15.67
C LEU A 35 3.19 -5.67 -15.02
N VAL A 36 3.02 -5.80 -13.71
CA VAL A 36 3.47 -6.96 -12.93
C VAL A 36 2.29 -7.90 -12.73
N LYS A 37 2.39 -9.11 -13.28
CA LYS A 37 1.39 -10.17 -13.16
C LYS A 37 1.84 -11.18 -12.11
N PHE A 38 1.08 -11.31 -11.02
CA PHE A 38 1.41 -12.25 -9.95
C PHE A 38 0.71 -13.60 -10.05
N ARG A 39 -0.17 -13.76 -11.05
CA ARG A 39 -0.97 -14.97 -11.24
C ARG A 39 -1.75 -15.30 -9.94
N ASP A 40 -1.71 -16.55 -9.53
CA ASP A 40 -2.37 -17.14 -8.38
C ASP A 40 -1.62 -16.94 -7.05
N SER A 41 -0.48 -16.24 -7.05
CA SER A 41 0.40 -16.14 -5.86
C SER A 41 -0.29 -15.61 -4.60
N PHE A 42 -1.39 -14.86 -4.75
CA PHE A 42 -2.10 -14.22 -3.63
C PHE A 42 -3.40 -14.94 -3.24
N VAL A 43 -3.86 -15.95 -4.00
CA VAL A 43 -5.18 -16.57 -3.80
C VAL A 43 -5.35 -17.13 -2.39
N GLY A 44 -4.28 -17.71 -1.82
CA GLY A 44 -4.28 -18.24 -0.46
C GLY A 44 -4.39 -17.21 0.67
N LEU A 45 -4.41 -15.90 0.35
CA LEU A 45 -4.60 -14.84 1.35
C LEU A 45 -6.07 -14.51 1.60
N ILE A 46 -6.99 -14.96 0.76
CA ILE A 46 -8.42 -14.68 0.89
C ILE A 46 -8.99 -15.48 2.07
N GLY A 47 -9.86 -14.84 2.85
CA GLY A 47 -10.49 -15.41 4.05
C GLY A 47 -9.76 -15.03 5.34
N LYS A 48 -10.01 -15.82 6.39
CA LYS A 48 -9.45 -15.61 7.73
C LYS A 48 -8.10 -16.29 7.89
N SER A 49 -7.19 -15.65 8.63
CA SER A 49 -5.89 -16.22 8.98
C SER A 49 -5.70 -16.33 10.49
N GLU A 50 -5.42 -17.54 10.94
CA GLU A 50 -5.05 -17.86 12.32
C GLU A 50 -3.54 -18.12 12.48
N ALA A 51 -2.74 -17.75 11.47
CA ALA A 51 -1.30 -18.02 11.48
C ALA A 51 -0.57 -17.28 12.61
N ASP A 52 0.56 -17.82 13.07
CA ASP A 52 1.38 -17.12 14.05
C ASP A 52 2.14 -15.96 13.42
N LEU A 53 2.14 -14.82 14.10
CA LEU A 53 2.95 -13.68 13.69
C LEU A 53 4.45 -13.97 13.89
N PRO A 54 5.32 -13.50 12.97
CA PRO A 54 6.76 -13.58 13.17
C PRO A 54 7.19 -12.88 14.47
N LYS A 55 8.03 -13.55 15.28
CA LYS A 55 8.48 -13.04 16.59
C LYS A 55 9.34 -11.78 16.53
N ASN A 56 10.02 -11.52 15.41
CA ASN A 56 11.01 -10.45 15.28
C ASN A 56 10.63 -9.49 14.15
N GLY A 57 10.88 -8.18 14.33
CA GLY A 57 10.68 -7.18 13.29
C GLY A 57 9.21 -6.93 12.94
N VAL A 58 8.29 -7.29 13.83
CA VAL A 58 6.86 -7.01 13.71
C VAL A 58 6.41 -6.37 15.03
N VAL A 59 5.73 -5.24 14.94
CA VAL A 59 5.09 -4.57 16.06
C VAL A 59 3.68 -4.17 15.64
N ILE A 60 2.69 -4.59 16.42
CA ILE A 60 1.28 -4.27 16.22
C ILE A 60 0.78 -3.65 17.52
N LEU A 61 0.52 -2.35 17.51
CA LEU A 61 0.27 -1.60 18.74
C LEU A 61 -1.00 -2.05 19.46
N GLU A 62 -2.07 -2.39 18.74
CA GLU A 62 -3.34 -2.76 19.38
C GLU A 62 -3.26 -4.04 20.23
N HIS A 63 -2.24 -4.88 20.04
CA HIS A 63 -2.00 -6.06 20.88
C HIS A 63 -1.41 -5.71 22.26
N HIS A 64 -0.95 -4.47 22.43
CA HIS A 64 -0.20 -4.04 23.60
C HIS A 64 -0.76 -2.76 24.25
N PHE A 65 -1.57 -1.98 23.53
CA PHE A 65 -2.03 -0.67 23.98
C PHE A 65 -3.52 -0.45 23.68
N ASP A 66 -4.31 -0.20 24.73
CA ASP A 66 -5.75 0.08 24.61
C ASP A 66 -6.05 1.32 23.75
N ALA A 67 -5.18 2.32 23.77
CA ALA A 67 -5.33 3.51 22.94
C ALA A 67 -5.27 3.18 21.44
N ALA A 68 -4.40 2.25 21.04
CA ALA A 68 -4.34 1.77 19.65
C ALA A 68 -5.59 0.96 19.29
N LYS A 69 -6.05 0.09 20.19
CA LYS A 69 -7.29 -0.67 19.99
C LYS A 69 -8.51 0.24 19.80
N LYS A 70 -8.69 1.25 20.66
CA LYS A 70 -9.77 2.24 20.56
C LYS A 70 -9.72 3.01 19.23
N LEU A 71 -8.53 3.40 18.79
CA LEU A 71 -8.35 4.07 17.51
C LEU A 71 -8.77 3.16 16.34
N MET A 72 -8.39 1.88 16.38
CA MET A 72 -8.80 0.91 15.36
C MET A 72 -10.31 0.63 15.37
N ASP A 73 -10.96 0.64 16.54
CA ASP A 73 -12.43 0.54 16.65
C ASP A 73 -13.10 1.74 15.97
N GLN A 74 -12.63 2.97 16.22
CA GLN A 74 -13.14 4.20 15.58
C GLN A 74 -12.97 4.18 14.06
N ILE A 75 -11.82 3.71 13.57
CA ILE A 75 -11.58 3.56 12.12
C ILE A 75 -12.54 2.54 11.53
N ASN A 76 -12.74 1.39 12.18
CA ASN A 76 -13.67 0.37 11.70
C ASN A 76 -15.12 0.87 11.66
N ASP A 77 -15.55 1.63 12.66
CA ASP A 77 -16.88 2.23 12.69
C ASP A 77 -17.08 3.23 11.54
N LEU A 78 -16.08 4.07 11.29
CA LEU A 78 -16.11 5.02 10.18
C LEU A 78 -16.07 4.31 8.82
N ALA A 79 -15.25 3.27 8.69
CA ALA A 79 -15.15 2.43 7.50
C ALA A 79 -16.49 1.75 7.18
N ARG A 80 -17.19 1.22 8.18
CA ARG A 80 -18.51 0.59 7.99
C ARG A 80 -19.56 1.58 7.51
N LYS A 81 -19.54 2.83 7.99
CA LYS A 81 -20.45 3.88 7.51
C LYS A 81 -20.25 4.18 6.03
N VAL A 82 -19.01 4.30 5.55
CA VAL A 82 -18.75 4.57 4.12
C VAL A 82 -18.95 3.34 3.23
N ILE A 83 -18.71 2.13 3.73
CA ILE A 83 -19.04 0.90 3.00
C ILE A 83 -20.54 0.80 2.75
N ASN A 84 -21.37 1.14 3.74
CA ASN A 84 -22.83 1.12 3.63
C ASN A 84 -23.40 2.30 2.83
N ASP A 85 -22.68 3.42 2.77
CA ASP A 85 -23.08 4.64 2.05
C ASP A 85 -21.88 5.23 1.28
N PRO A 86 -21.59 4.71 0.07
CA PRO A 86 -20.41 5.10 -0.70
C PRO A 86 -20.37 6.58 -1.08
N LYS A 87 -21.49 7.32 -1.04
CA LYS A 87 -21.51 8.77 -1.30
C LYS A 87 -20.64 9.53 -0.29
N ARG A 88 -20.39 8.95 0.88
CA ARG A 88 -19.51 9.53 1.92
C ARG A 88 -18.05 9.65 1.50
N TYR A 89 -17.61 8.94 0.45
CA TYR A 89 -16.28 9.17 -0.12
C TYR A 89 -16.12 10.59 -0.71
N ASP A 90 -17.22 11.26 -1.06
CA ASP A 90 -17.23 12.63 -1.58
C ASP A 90 -17.49 13.70 -0.49
N ASP A 91 -17.85 13.28 0.72
CA ASP A 91 -18.04 14.18 1.85
C ASP A 91 -16.68 14.50 2.51
N VAL A 92 -16.14 15.68 2.20
CA VAL A 92 -14.85 16.14 2.73
C VAL A 92 -14.83 16.25 4.25
N GLY A 93 -15.96 16.57 4.89
CA GLY A 93 -16.08 16.63 6.35
C GLY A 93 -15.93 15.23 6.95
N PHE A 94 -16.66 14.27 6.41
CA PHE A 94 -16.55 12.86 6.80
C PHE A 94 -15.14 12.30 6.55
N CYS A 95 -14.55 12.57 5.39
CA CYS A 95 -13.18 12.14 5.08
C CYS A 95 -12.14 12.80 6.00
N ARG A 96 -12.42 13.98 6.56
CA ARG A 96 -11.51 14.65 7.52
C ARG A 96 -11.43 13.90 8.84
N GLU A 97 -12.54 13.35 9.34
CA GLU A 97 -12.52 12.49 10.52
C GLU A 97 -11.58 11.28 10.31
N TYR A 98 -11.64 10.66 9.13
CA TYR A 98 -10.77 9.55 8.77
C TYR A 98 -9.29 9.97 8.69
N PHE A 99 -9.00 11.14 8.11
CA PHE A 99 -7.65 11.69 8.03
C PHE A 99 -7.06 11.97 9.43
N GLU A 100 -7.83 12.56 10.34
CA GLU A 100 -7.36 12.82 11.71
C GLU A 100 -7.11 11.52 12.50
N LEU A 101 -7.93 10.48 12.30
CA LEU A 101 -7.66 9.15 12.84
C LEU A 101 -6.36 8.54 12.28
N ALA A 102 -6.12 8.70 10.98
CA ALA A 102 -4.85 8.29 10.36
C ALA A 102 -3.66 9.00 11.00
N LYS A 103 -3.75 10.33 11.17
CA LYS A 103 -2.72 11.15 11.79
C LYS A 103 -2.45 10.70 13.24
N ALA A 104 -3.48 10.52 14.04
CA ALA A 104 -3.36 10.01 15.40
C ALA A 104 -2.69 8.62 15.44
N GLY A 105 -3.02 7.73 14.50
CA GLY A 105 -2.39 6.41 14.42
C GLY A 105 -0.89 6.49 14.09
N TYR A 106 -0.48 7.34 13.15
CA TYR A 106 0.94 7.55 12.86
C TYR A 106 1.70 8.19 14.03
N GLN A 107 1.04 9.04 14.82
CA GLN A 107 1.59 9.59 16.06
C GLN A 107 1.81 8.52 17.14
N LEU A 108 0.91 7.53 17.28
CA LEU A 108 1.12 6.40 18.20
C LEU A 108 2.38 5.58 17.83
N LEU A 109 2.71 5.54 16.54
CA LEU A 109 3.91 4.87 16.04
C LEU A 109 5.19 5.71 16.21
N ALA A 110 5.12 6.98 16.62
CA ALA A 110 6.27 7.89 16.66
C ALA A 110 7.44 7.39 17.52
N LYS A 111 7.17 6.55 18.54
CA LYS A 111 8.22 5.89 19.35
C LYS A 111 9.11 4.92 18.56
N TYR A 112 8.66 4.48 17.39
CA TYR A 112 9.47 3.73 16.43
C TYR A 112 9.86 4.69 15.32
N GLU A 113 11.06 5.25 15.34
CA GLU A 113 11.46 6.25 14.34
C GLU A 113 11.28 5.72 12.91
N PRO A 114 10.71 6.52 11.98
CA PRO A 114 10.66 6.15 10.58
C PRO A 114 12.07 6.09 10.00
N LYS A 115 12.42 4.97 9.36
CA LYS A 115 13.78 4.72 8.85
C LYS A 115 13.80 4.45 7.35
N GLY A 116 14.76 5.07 6.67
CA GLY A 116 15.03 4.87 5.24
C GLY A 116 14.45 5.98 4.35
N ILE A 117 14.77 5.88 3.06
CA ILE A 117 14.30 6.81 2.03
C ILE A 117 12.79 6.65 1.86
N PRO A 118 11.99 7.73 1.96
CA PRO A 118 10.55 7.63 1.81
C PRO A 118 10.14 7.20 0.40
N VAL A 119 9.30 6.17 0.33
CA VAL A 119 8.67 5.71 -0.91
C VAL A 119 7.17 5.83 -0.76
N SER A 120 6.54 6.67 -1.58
CA SER A 120 5.09 6.85 -1.61
C SER A 120 4.47 6.00 -2.71
N LEU A 121 3.63 5.04 -2.30
CA LEU A 121 2.79 4.27 -3.21
C LEU A 121 1.47 4.99 -3.46
N GLU A 122 1.12 5.20 -4.72
CA GLU A 122 -0.15 5.80 -5.09
C GLU A 122 -0.36 7.23 -4.53
N ARG A 123 -1.53 7.80 -4.83
CA ARG A 123 -1.91 9.12 -4.34
C ARG A 123 -2.02 9.17 -2.81
N ALA A 124 -2.65 8.18 -2.19
CA ALA A 124 -2.77 8.13 -0.73
C ALA A 124 -1.41 7.95 -0.02
N GLY A 125 -0.44 7.28 -0.66
CA GLY A 125 0.94 7.19 -0.17
C GLY A 125 1.59 8.54 0.06
N LEU A 126 1.28 9.55 -0.76
CA LEU A 126 1.79 10.91 -0.54
C LEU A 126 1.29 11.46 0.80
N VAL A 127 0.00 11.26 1.11
CA VAL A 127 -0.60 11.72 2.37
C VAL A 127 0.01 10.95 3.55
N THR A 128 0.00 9.63 3.49
CA THR A 128 0.44 8.77 4.59
C THR A 128 1.93 8.85 4.86
N THR A 129 2.77 9.09 3.85
CA THR A 129 4.21 9.34 4.02
C THR A 129 4.46 10.59 4.86
N ARG A 130 3.72 11.68 4.61
CA ARG A 130 3.85 12.93 5.38
C ARG A 130 3.35 12.76 6.79
N LEU A 131 2.23 12.05 6.99
CA LEU A 131 1.75 11.70 8.34
C LEU A 131 2.76 10.82 9.10
N ALA A 132 3.35 9.82 8.44
CA ALA A 132 4.35 8.93 9.03
C ALA A 132 5.64 9.65 9.45
N LEU A 133 6.02 10.69 8.71
CA LEU A 133 7.17 11.55 9.00
C LEU A 133 6.83 12.74 9.92
N ASN A 134 5.58 12.85 10.39
CA ASN A 134 5.08 13.97 11.19
C ASN A 134 5.32 15.35 10.51
N LEU A 135 5.09 15.40 9.21
CA LEU A 135 5.24 16.60 8.40
C LEU A 135 3.89 17.27 8.12
N ASN A 136 3.93 18.54 7.72
CA ASN A 136 2.76 19.23 7.18
C ASN A 136 2.26 18.52 5.90
N GLN A 137 0.95 18.56 5.65
CA GLN A 137 0.31 17.99 4.45
C GLN A 137 0.97 18.47 3.15
N ASP A 138 1.40 19.73 3.08
CA ASP A 138 1.97 20.33 1.88
C ASP A 138 3.50 20.24 1.82
N ALA A 139 4.15 19.58 2.79
CA ALA A 139 5.59 19.44 2.80
C ALA A 139 6.11 18.71 1.54
N MET A 140 7.14 19.29 0.94
CA MET A 140 7.94 18.61 -0.08
C MET A 140 9.04 17.78 0.60
N ILE A 141 9.23 16.55 0.15
CA ILE A 141 10.27 15.65 0.64
C ILE A 141 11.24 15.44 -0.52
N GLU A 142 12.43 16.02 -0.42
CA GLU A 142 13.39 16.10 -1.53
C GLU A 142 13.78 14.71 -2.07
N ASN A 143 14.09 13.78 -1.16
CA ASN A 143 14.52 12.43 -1.48
C ASN A 143 13.36 11.42 -1.62
N GLU A 144 12.10 11.86 -1.65
CA GLU A 144 10.96 10.95 -1.81
C GLU A 144 10.92 10.34 -3.21
N VAL A 145 10.77 9.02 -3.25
CA VAL A 145 10.50 8.27 -4.47
C VAL A 145 8.99 8.01 -4.57
N ALA A 146 8.32 8.69 -5.49
CA ALA A 146 6.90 8.52 -5.73
C ALA A 146 6.62 7.57 -6.91
N VAL A 147 5.75 6.59 -6.67
CA VAL A 147 5.34 5.59 -7.66
C VAL A 147 3.81 5.46 -7.64
N VAL A 148 3.20 5.36 -8.82
CA VAL A 148 1.78 5.04 -8.95
C VAL A 148 1.66 3.55 -9.21
N THR A 149 0.95 2.82 -8.35
CA THR A 149 0.77 1.36 -8.42
C THR A 149 -0.70 0.96 -8.34
N LYS A 150 -1.33 0.60 -9.46
CA LYS A 150 -2.77 0.31 -9.49
C LYS A 150 -3.03 -1.18 -9.68
N ARG A 151 -3.71 -1.81 -8.71
CA ARG A 151 -4.25 -3.17 -8.85
C ARG A 151 -5.25 -3.21 -10.01
N THR A 152 -5.19 -4.27 -10.81
CA THR A 152 -6.05 -4.44 -11.98
C THR A 152 -6.36 -5.90 -12.26
N HIS A 153 -7.52 -6.16 -12.86
CA HIS A 153 -7.89 -7.46 -13.42
C HIS A 153 -7.70 -7.45 -14.94
N LEU A 154 -7.19 -8.56 -15.47
CA LEU A 154 -6.85 -8.70 -16.88
C LEU A 154 -7.81 -9.64 -17.59
N LYS A 155 -8.05 -9.41 -18.88
CA LYS A 155 -8.85 -10.31 -19.72
C LYS A 155 -8.21 -11.71 -19.75
N GLY A 156 -9.03 -12.74 -19.62
CA GLY A 156 -8.60 -14.13 -19.67
C GLY A 156 -7.87 -14.63 -18.41
N GLU A 157 -7.82 -13.85 -17.33
CA GLU A 157 -7.29 -14.28 -16.03
C GLU A 157 -8.43 -14.40 -14.99
N PRO A 158 -8.37 -15.37 -14.06
CA PRO A 158 -9.28 -15.43 -12.91
C PRO A 158 -9.24 -14.14 -12.09
N GLU A 159 -10.37 -13.73 -11.50
CA GLU A 159 -10.45 -12.50 -10.68
C GLU A 159 -9.64 -12.58 -9.39
N THR A 160 -9.43 -13.80 -8.89
CA THR A 160 -8.58 -14.07 -7.74
C THR A 160 -7.09 -13.84 -8.05
N ASN A 161 -6.69 -13.74 -9.33
CA ASN A 161 -5.35 -13.33 -9.70
C ASN A 161 -5.16 -11.83 -9.53
N LEU A 162 -3.98 -11.44 -9.03
CA LEU A 162 -3.60 -10.04 -8.92
C LEU A 162 -2.59 -9.65 -10.00
N SER A 163 -2.87 -8.52 -10.64
CA SER A 163 -1.91 -7.77 -11.45
C SER A 163 -1.83 -6.34 -10.96
N VAL A 164 -0.67 -5.72 -11.08
CA VAL A 164 -0.41 -4.35 -10.65
C VAL A 164 0.32 -3.60 -11.76
N THR A 165 -0.22 -2.47 -12.16
CA THR A 165 0.49 -1.52 -13.00
C THR A 165 1.47 -0.73 -12.16
N VAL A 166 2.60 -0.34 -12.73
CA VAL A 166 3.60 0.50 -12.07
C VAL A 166 3.95 1.64 -13.01
N GLN A 167 3.82 2.86 -12.52
CA GLN A 167 4.22 4.08 -13.21
C GLN A 167 5.14 4.89 -12.30
N TRP A 168 6.35 5.14 -12.77
CA TRP A 168 7.34 5.98 -12.11
C TRP A 168 6.99 7.45 -12.34
N ARG A 169 7.00 8.25 -11.27
CA ARG A 169 6.91 9.71 -11.43
C ARG A 169 8.24 10.31 -11.86
N ASP A 170 9.29 9.83 -11.21
CA ASP A 170 10.66 10.18 -11.53
C ASP A 170 11.47 8.88 -11.51
N ARG A 171 11.85 8.43 -12.72
CA ARG A 171 12.60 7.19 -12.88
C ARG A 171 14.04 7.34 -12.38
N GLU A 172 14.62 8.54 -12.44
CA GLU A 172 16.00 8.76 -12.00
C GLU A 172 16.13 8.67 -10.48
N LYS A 173 15.11 9.13 -9.75
CA LYS A 173 15.05 8.98 -8.28
C LYS A 173 15.05 7.53 -7.80
N LEU A 174 14.71 6.55 -8.64
CA LEU A 174 14.80 5.13 -8.26
C LEU A 174 16.24 4.71 -7.92
N LYS A 175 17.26 5.34 -8.51
CA LYS A 175 18.65 5.03 -8.20
C LYS A 175 18.99 5.32 -6.73
N MET A 176 18.26 6.25 -6.09
CA MET A 176 18.50 6.62 -4.69
C MET A 176 18.20 5.47 -3.72
N ILE A 177 17.28 4.55 -4.08
CA ILE A 177 16.88 3.45 -3.19
C ILE A 177 17.74 2.18 -3.37
N ASP A 178 18.67 2.17 -4.32
CA ASP A 178 19.49 0.99 -4.58
C ASP A 178 20.43 0.69 -3.42
N ASN A 179 20.37 -0.55 -2.92
CA ASN A 179 21.08 -1.01 -1.72
C ASN A 179 20.87 -0.13 -0.46
N GLN A 180 19.81 0.70 -0.43
CA GLN A 180 19.44 1.53 0.72
C GLN A 180 18.30 0.90 1.52
N GLU A 181 18.11 1.38 2.76
CA GLU A 181 16.87 1.16 3.48
C GLU A 181 15.80 2.13 2.96
N ILE A 182 14.57 1.64 2.77
CA ILE A 182 13.42 2.46 2.39
C ILE A 182 12.34 2.43 3.46
N LEU A 183 11.60 3.53 3.56
CA LEU A 183 10.38 3.64 4.34
C LEU A 183 9.18 3.50 3.41
N LEU A 184 8.36 2.48 3.63
CA LEU A 184 7.12 2.27 2.90
C LEU A 184 5.93 2.52 3.83
N SER A 185 5.40 3.74 3.78
CA SER A 185 4.25 4.14 4.61
C SER A 185 2.97 4.10 3.77
N ASP A 186 1.96 3.40 4.25
CA ASP A 186 0.63 3.38 3.63
C ASP A 186 -0.43 3.11 4.70
N PHE A 187 -1.68 3.52 4.47
CA PHE A 187 -2.75 3.30 5.45
C PHE A 187 -2.91 1.81 5.74
N VAL A 188 -2.83 0.98 4.69
CA VAL A 188 -2.83 -0.48 4.81
C VAL A 188 -1.57 -1.07 4.19
N ASN A 189 -0.63 -1.52 5.03
CA ASN A 189 0.64 -2.07 4.54
C ASN A 189 1.11 -3.30 5.35
N PRO A 190 0.90 -4.53 4.86
CA PRO A 190 0.17 -4.91 3.65
C PRO A 190 -1.31 -5.27 3.87
N ALA A 191 -2.16 -5.02 2.86
CA ALA A 191 -3.40 -5.78 2.67
C ALA A 191 -3.05 -7.16 2.09
N SER A 192 -2.99 -7.29 0.75
CA SER A 192 -2.28 -8.40 0.10
C SER A 192 -0.78 -8.13 -0.03
N GLY A 193 -0.37 -6.86 -0.10
CA GLY A 193 1.01 -6.44 -0.32
C GLY A 193 1.46 -6.38 -1.79
N ALA A 194 0.54 -6.65 -2.72
CA ALA A 194 0.83 -6.68 -4.16
C ALA A 194 1.46 -5.37 -4.69
N SER A 195 1.01 -4.20 -4.22
CA SER A 195 1.54 -2.90 -4.69
C SER A 195 3.01 -2.70 -4.32
N GLY A 196 3.39 -2.98 -3.07
CA GLY A 196 4.78 -2.89 -2.63
C GLY A 196 5.68 -3.94 -3.31
N LEU A 197 5.18 -5.16 -3.49
CA LEU A 197 5.91 -6.20 -4.22
C LEU A 197 6.05 -5.87 -5.71
N ALA A 198 5.08 -5.19 -6.31
CA ALA A 198 5.14 -4.75 -7.71
C ALA A 198 6.19 -3.65 -7.91
N LEU A 199 6.27 -2.69 -6.97
CA LEU A 199 7.37 -1.72 -6.91
C LEU A 199 8.72 -2.44 -6.91
N VAL A 200 8.93 -3.40 -6.00
CA VAL A 200 10.21 -4.11 -5.88
C VAL A 200 10.52 -4.91 -7.14
N ALA A 201 9.54 -5.63 -7.68
CA ALA A 201 9.71 -6.42 -8.89
C ALA A 201 10.05 -5.53 -10.09
N ALA A 202 9.35 -4.42 -10.27
CA ALA A 202 9.58 -3.48 -11.37
C ALA A 202 10.92 -2.72 -11.22
N ALA A 203 11.30 -2.31 -10.00
CA ALA A 203 12.60 -1.68 -9.75
C ALA A 203 13.77 -2.63 -10.06
N LYS A 204 13.61 -3.93 -9.76
CA LYS A 204 14.61 -4.96 -10.06
C LYS A 204 14.87 -5.12 -11.55
N GLU A 205 13.86 -4.98 -12.41
CA GLU A 205 14.04 -4.97 -13.87
C GLU A 205 14.90 -3.79 -14.35
N LEU A 206 14.98 -2.74 -13.55
CA LEU A 206 15.83 -1.57 -13.80
C LEU A 206 17.20 -1.68 -13.11
N GLY A 207 17.53 -2.84 -12.55
CA GLY A 207 18.78 -3.07 -11.81
C GLY A 207 18.82 -2.44 -10.42
N VAL A 208 17.68 -1.99 -9.89
CA VAL A 208 17.57 -1.36 -8.56
C VAL A 208 16.99 -2.35 -7.56
N LYS A 209 17.65 -2.51 -6.40
CA LYS A 209 17.16 -3.38 -5.33
C LYS A 209 17.39 -2.74 -3.95
N PRO A 210 16.34 -2.41 -3.18
CA PRO A 210 16.54 -1.92 -1.81
C PRO A 210 17.14 -3.01 -0.93
N LYS A 211 17.95 -2.62 0.05
CA LYS A 211 18.56 -3.53 1.03
C LYS A 211 17.55 -3.97 2.09
N LYS A 212 16.66 -3.05 2.49
CA LYS A 212 15.65 -3.28 3.53
C LYS A 212 14.42 -2.40 3.30
N ILE A 213 13.24 -2.91 3.65
CA ILE A 213 11.97 -2.18 3.61
C ILE A 213 11.41 -2.09 5.02
N ASN A 214 11.31 -0.87 5.54
CA ASN A 214 10.64 -0.57 6.80
C ASN A 214 9.17 -0.21 6.48
N HIS A 215 8.25 -1.14 6.73
CA HIS A 215 6.82 -0.94 6.53
C HIS A 215 6.21 -0.22 7.74
N ARG A 216 5.37 0.78 7.47
CA ARG A 216 4.63 1.51 8.49
C ARG A 216 3.18 1.73 8.05
N SER A 217 2.23 1.45 8.92
CA SER A 217 0.81 1.55 8.56
C SER A 217 -0.15 1.76 9.72
N ILE A 218 -1.38 2.13 9.39
CA ILE A 218 -2.48 2.15 10.34
C ILE A 218 -3.02 0.73 10.54
N SER A 219 -3.18 0.00 9.45
CA SER A 219 -3.60 -1.40 9.48
C SER A 219 -2.71 -2.26 8.60
N LEU A 220 -2.73 -3.56 8.85
CA LEU A 220 -2.19 -4.59 7.98
C LEU A 220 -3.02 -5.85 8.13
N THR A 221 -2.83 -6.83 7.24
CA THR A 221 -3.35 -8.17 7.47
C THR A 221 -2.27 -9.14 7.90
N ARG A 222 -2.66 -10.08 8.75
CA ARG A 222 -1.80 -11.17 9.20
C ARG A 222 -1.22 -11.96 8.04
N GLN A 223 -2.08 -12.47 7.16
CA GLN A 223 -1.66 -13.26 6.00
C GLN A 223 -0.82 -12.43 5.01
N GLY A 224 -1.17 -11.16 4.80
CA GLY A 224 -0.40 -10.27 3.93
C GLY A 224 1.00 -10.03 4.46
N LEU A 225 1.14 -9.77 5.77
CA LEU A 225 2.44 -9.57 6.41
C LEU A 225 3.33 -10.79 6.22
N ILE A 226 2.82 -11.97 6.56
CA ILE A 226 3.59 -13.22 6.47
C ILE A 226 4.04 -13.46 5.03
N PHE A 227 3.12 -13.32 4.07
CA PHE A 227 3.41 -13.50 2.66
C PHE A 227 4.46 -12.50 2.13
N VAL A 228 4.28 -11.20 2.40
CA VAL A 228 5.20 -10.16 1.93
C VAL A 228 6.58 -10.35 2.54
N ARG A 229 6.66 -10.67 3.83
CA ARG A 229 7.93 -10.93 4.50
C ARG A 229 8.68 -12.08 3.82
N GLN A 230 8.02 -13.19 3.57
CA GLN A 230 8.61 -14.34 2.87
C GLN A 230 9.06 -13.94 1.45
N ALA A 231 8.22 -13.25 0.69
CA ALA A 231 8.53 -12.83 -0.67
C ALA A 231 9.75 -11.88 -0.72
N LEU A 232 9.87 -10.94 0.23
CA LEU A 232 11.03 -10.05 0.33
C LEU A 232 12.30 -10.82 0.73
N GLN A 233 12.18 -11.77 1.66
CA GLN A 233 13.30 -12.62 2.07
C GLN A 233 13.84 -13.47 0.91
N GLU A 234 12.96 -14.05 0.08
CA GLU A 234 13.35 -14.78 -1.15
C GLU A 234 14.09 -13.89 -2.16
N LEU A 235 13.83 -12.59 -2.13
CA LEU A 235 14.54 -11.60 -2.94
C LEU A 235 15.83 -11.10 -2.26
N GLY A 236 16.15 -11.57 -1.05
CA GLY A 236 17.27 -11.12 -0.25
C GLY A 236 17.12 -9.67 0.21
N ILE A 237 15.91 -9.28 0.59
CA ILE A 237 15.54 -7.95 1.10
C ILE A 237 14.99 -8.12 2.51
N ASN A 238 15.59 -7.45 3.49
CA ASN A 238 15.10 -7.50 4.86
C ASN A 238 13.83 -6.65 5.02
N SER A 239 12.98 -6.99 5.98
CA SER A 239 11.78 -6.19 6.25
C SER A 239 11.43 -6.10 7.73
N THR A 240 10.81 -4.98 8.11
CA THR A 240 10.18 -4.77 9.41
C THR A 240 8.79 -4.19 9.22
N PHE A 241 7.87 -4.47 10.13
CA PHE A 241 6.48 -4.03 10.06
C PHE A 241 6.08 -3.36 11.37
N TYR A 242 5.63 -2.11 11.28
CA TYR A 242 5.09 -1.34 12.40
C TYR A 242 3.69 -0.89 12.05
N SER A 243 2.68 -1.44 12.73
CA SER A 243 1.28 -1.12 12.47
C SER A 243 0.55 -0.73 13.74
N VAL A 244 -0.49 0.10 13.59
CA VAL A 244 -1.40 0.39 14.72
C VAL A 244 -2.29 -0.82 14.99
N GLY A 245 -2.90 -1.38 13.94
CA GLY A 245 -3.78 -2.55 14.03
C GLY A 245 -3.45 -3.68 13.05
N GLU A 246 -4.15 -4.78 13.24
CA GLU A 246 -4.14 -6.01 12.47
C GLU A 246 -5.58 -6.42 12.12
N CYS A 247 -5.80 -6.71 10.85
CA CYS A 247 -7.00 -7.39 10.39
C CYS A 247 -6.66 -8.86 10.09
N LEU A 248 -7.54 -9.77 10.50
CA LEU A 248 -7.36 -11.21 10.29
C LEU A 248 -8.07 -11.71 9.04
N GLU A 249 -8.76 -10.85 8.29
CA GLU A 249 -9.67 -11.26 7.23
C GLU A 249 -9.55 -10.40 5.97
N LEU A 250 -9.47 -11.07 4.81
CA LEU A 250 -9.56 -10.45 3.50
C LEU A 250 -10.75 -11.03 2.73
N ASP A 251 -11.51 -10.19 2.06
CA ASP A 251 -12.51 -10.65 1.10
C ASP A 251 -11.90 -11.09 -0.24
N ASN A 252 -12.75 -11.53 -1.18
CA ASN A 252 -12.34 -11.95 -2.52
C ASN A 252 -11.72 -10.82 -3.37
N HIS A 253 -11.86 -9.56 -2.94
CA HIS A 253 -11.28 -8.38 -3.57
C HIS A 253 -10.04 -7.87 -2.83
N TYR A 254 -9.56 -8.64 -1.84
CA TYR A 254 -8.42 -8.30 -1.00
C TYR A 254 -8.61 -6.99 -0.23
N TYR A 255 -9.85 -6.68 0.18
CA TYR A 255 -10.16 -5.66 1.16
C TYR A 255 -10.26 -6.26 2.56
N LEU A 256 -9.87 -5.47 3.55
CA LEU A 256 -9.97 -5.82 4.97
C LEU A 256 -11.45 -5.82 5.37
N THR A 257 -11.89 -6.91 6.01
CA THR A 257 -13.27 -7.07 6.48
C THR A 257 -13.31 -7.44 7.97
N GLY A 258 -14.48 -7.87 8.47
CA GLY A 258 -14.65 -8.26 9.86
C GLY A 258 -14.63 -7.06 10.83
N SER A 259 -13.99 -7.23 11.99
CA SER A 259 -13.92 -6.23 13.08
C SER A 259 -12.87 -5.13 12.87
N ARG A 260 -12.11 -5.21 11.77
CA ARG A 260 -10.96 -4.35 11.46
C ARG A 260 -10.99 -3.89 10.00
N ALA A 261 -12.20 -3.63 9.49
CA ALA A 261 -12.37 -3.04 8.17
C ALA A 261 -11.84 -1.59 8.17
N VAL A 262 -11.35 -1.13 7.02
CA VAL A 262 -10.80 0.24 6.88
C VAL A 262 -11.31 0.97 5.64
N ALA A 263 -12.20 0.33 4.86
CA ALA A 263 -12.70 0.84 3.57
C ALA A 263 -11.57 1.12 2.55
N ASP A 264 -11.86 1.81 1.46
CA ASP A 264 -10.84 2.24 0.48
C ASP A 264 -10.16 3.53 0.99
N ALA A 265 -9.03 3.35 1.69
CA ALA A 265 -8.23 4.47 2.20
C ALA A 265 -7.74 5.41 1.08
N GLY A 266 -7.52 4.88 -0.12
CA GLY A 266 -7.16 5.67 -1.30
C GLY A 266 -8.22 6.70 -1.64
N GLN A 267 -9.49 6.29 -1.56
CA GLN A 267 -10.62 7.16 -1.78
C GLN A 267 -10.90 8.11 -0.62
N MET A 268 -10.75 7.68 0.64
CA MET A 268 -10.93 8.53 1.81
C MET A 268 -9.92 9.67 1.86
N LEU A 269 -8.66 9.40 1.50
CA LEU A 269 -7.57 10.36 1.66
C LEU A 269 -7.36 11.26 0.44
N ARG A 270 -8.11 11.07 -0.66
CA ARG A 270 -7.92 11.82 -1.92
C ARG A 270 -8.06 13.33 -1.77
N HIS A 271 -8.86 13.79 -0.82
CA HIS A 271 -9.12 15.22 -0.60
C HIS A 271 -7.93 15.95 0.04
N PHE A 272 -7.07 15.21 0.75
CA PHE A 272 -5.93 15.72 1.54
C PHE A 272 -4.59 15.56 0.83
N LEU A 273 -4.60 15.42 -0.49
CA LEU A 273 -3.40 15.42 -1.28
C LEU A 273 -2.65 16.75 -1.16
N PRO A 274 -1.31 16.75 -1.15
CA PRO A 274 -0.50 17.96 -1.13
C PRO A 274 -0.87 18.91 -2.28
N ASN A 275 -0.84 20.21 -2.03
CA ASN A 275 -1.25 21.22 -3.01
C ASN A 275 -0.38 21.18 -4.29
N TRP A 276 0.93 20.97 -4.15
CA TRP A 276 1.85 20.84 -5.30
C TRP A 276 1.59 19.60 -6.16
N TYR A 277 0.78 18.63 -5.71
CA TYR A 277 0.36 17.50 -6.53
C TYR A 277 -0.92 17.79 -7.34
N LYS A 278 -1.73 18.74 -6.91
CA LYS A 278 -2.99 19.11 -7.58
C LYS A 278 -2.78 20.12 -8.71
N MET A 279 -1.64 20.83 -8.69
CA MET A 279 -1.18 21.75 -9.74
C MET A 279 -0.55 20.98 -10.89
#